data_AF-A0A7L0WWI7-F1
#
_entry.id   AF-A0A7L0WWI7-F1
#
_cell.length_a   1.000
_cell.length_b   1.000
_cell.length_c   1.000
_cell.angle_alpha   90.00
_cell.angle_beta   90.00
_cell.angle_gamma   90.00
#
_symmetry.space_group_name_H-M   'P 1'
#
loop_
_entity.id
_entity.type
_entity.pdbx_description
1 polymer ?
#
loop_
_entity_poly.entity_id
_entity_poly.type
_entity_poly.pdbx_seq_one_letter_code
_entity_poly.pdbx_strand_id
1 'polypeptide(L)'
;RFHFKKNLRRIITELYIRDNCHPFKATLLVWVQIPMWVCVSLALRNCSVGALDSAVQEQFATGGTLWFTDLTAPDPTWILPVSLGILNLLIVEV
;
A
#
# COMPACT_ATOMS: atom_id res chain seq x y z
N ARG A 1 19.07 -22.84 29.97
CA ARG A 1 18.57 -22.21 28.72
C ARG A 1 17.08 -21.82 28.77
N PHE A 2 16.18 -22.68 29.24
CA PHE A 2 14.73 -22.40 29.27
C PHE A 2 14.35 -21.23 30.22
N HIS A 3 14.95 -21.21 31.42
CA HIS A 3 14.74 -20.14 32.41
C HIS A 3 15.17 -18.76 31.90
N PHE A 4 16.31 -18.69 31.20
CA PHE A 4 16.81 -17.45 30.60
C PHE A 4 15.84 -16.91 29.53
N LYS A 5 15.33 -17.77 28.64
CA LYS A 5 14.31 -17.38 27.63
C LYS A 5 13.01 -16.90 28.27
N LYS A 6 12.62 -17.45 29.42
CA LYS A 6 11.41 -17.02 30.16
C LYS A 6 11.61 -15.65 30.80
N ASN A 7 12.76 -15.43 31.43
CA ASN A 7 13.12 -14.14 32.04
C ASN A 7 13.27 -13.03 30.98
N LEU A 8 13.92 -13.32 29.85
CA LEU A 8 14.08 -12.38 28.75
C LEU A 8 12.73 -11.93 28.16
N ARG A 9 11.79 -12.86 27.95
CA ARG A 9 10.44 -12.53 27.47
C ARG A 9 9.68 -11.63 28.45
N ARG A 10 9.80 -11.86 29.77
CA ARG A 10 9.20 -10.96 30.77
C ARG A 10 9.73 -9.54 30.65
N ILE A 11 11.05 -9.37 30.60
CA ILE A 11 11.70 -8.06 30.50
C ILE A 11 11.26 -7.34 29.22
N ILE A 12 11.24 -8.03 28.08
CA ILE A 12 10.78 -7.47 26.80
C ILE A 12 9.32 -7.03 26.89
N THR A 13 8.43 -7.84 27.47
CA THR A 13 7.01 -7.48 27.63
C THR A 13 6.80 -6.29 28.57
N GLU A 14 7.52 -6.22 29.68
CA GLU A 14 7.45 -5.09 30.62
C GLU A 14 7.93 -3.78 29.96
N LEU A 15 9.01 -3.83 29.16
CA LEU A 15 9.46 -2.70 28.35
C LEU A 15 8.41 -2.27 27.32
N TYR A 16 7.81 -3.23 26.60
CA TYR A 16 6.76 -2.95 25.61
C TYR A 16 5.53 -2.26 26.21
N ILE A 17 5.12 -2.65 27.42
CA ILE A 17 3.98 -2.05 28.13
C ILE A 17 4.35 -0.66 28.63
N ARG A 18 5.53 -0.50 29.26
CA ARG A 18 6.01 0.78 29.79
C ARG A 18 6.11 1.84 28.69
N ASP A 19 6.67 1.46 27.55
CA ASP A 19 6.93 2.38 26.43
C ASP A 19 5.72 2.45 25.45
N ASN A 20 4.60 1.78 25.76
CA ASN A 20 3.35 1.78 24.98
C ASN A 20 3.53 1.41 23.48
N CYS A 21 4.61 0.68 23.17
CA CYS A 21 4.99 0.26 21.82
C CYS A 21 4.24 -1.01 21.42
N HIS A 22 2.90 -1.01 21.47
CA HIS A 22 2.15 -2.20 21.09
C HIS A 22 2.50 -2.63 19.64
N PRO A 23 2.92 -3.89 19.41
CA PRO A 23 3.22 -4.39 18.06
C PRO A 23 2.01 -4.31 17.12
N PHE A 24 0.81 -4.16 17.70
CA PHE A 24 -0.42 -3.88 16.98
C PHE A 24 -0.41 -2.52 16.27
N LYS A 25 0.19 -1.47 16.86
CA LYS A 25 0.30 -0.14 16.23
C LYS A 25 1.17 -0.20 14.96
N ALA A 26 2.21 -1.03 14.96
CA ALA A 26 3.09 -1.21 13.82
C ALA A 26 2.45 -2.02 12.68
N THR A 27 1.53 -2.95 13.01
CA THR A 27 0.87 -3.79 12.00
C THR A 27 -0.46 -3.22 11.49
N LEU A 28 -1.07 -2.28 12.21
CA LEU A 28 -2.37 -1.68 11.86
C LEU A 28 -2.41 -1.07 10.45
N LEU A 29 -1.34 -0.37 10.04
CA LEU A 29 -1.27 0.24 8.70
C LEU A 29 -1.39 -0.82 7.60
N VAL A 30 -0.72 -1.96 7.74
CA VAL A 30 -0.77 -3.05 6.76
C VAL A 30 -2.19 -3.61 6.66
N TRP A 31 -2.89 -3.72 7.78
CA TRP A 31 -4.28 -4.19 7.83
C TRP A 31 -5.26 -3.27 7.13
N VAL A 32 -5.00 -1.96 7.10
CA VAL A 32 -5.83 -1.00 6.34
C VAL A 32 -5.40 -0.93 4.88
N GLN A 33 -4.10 -1.03 4.62
CA GLN A 33 -3.52 -0.91 3.29
C GLN A 33 -3.93 -2.07 2.37
N ILE A 34 -3.93 -3.32 2.86
CA ILE A 34 -4.27 -4.49 2.03
C ILE A 34 -5.71 -4.43 1.50
N PRO A 35 -6.75 -4.22 2.33
CA PRO A 35 -8.13 -4.07 1.85
C PRO A 35 -8.29 -2.92 0.86
N MET A 36 -7.69 -1.76 1.15
CA MET A 36 -7.73 -0.61 0.24
C MET A 36 -7.10 -0.95 -1.11
N TRP A 37 -5.94 -1.62 -1.11
CA TRP A 37 -5.27 -2.06 -2.33
C TRP A 37 -6.13 -3.02 -3.16
N VAL A 38 -6.81 -3.97 -2.52
CA VAL A 38 -7.74 -4.89 -3.21
C VAL A 38 -8.89 -4.12 -3.85
N CYS A 39 -9.56 -3.26 -3.09
CA CYS A 39 -10.70 -2.47 -3.57
C CYS A 39 -10.31 -1.57 -4.74
N VAL A 40 -9.21 -0.83 -4.62
CA VAL A 40 -8.72 0.07 -5.68
C VAL A 40 -8.33 -0.71 -6.93
N SER A 41 -7.63 -1.85 -6.79
CA SER A 41 -7.21 -2.66 -7.94
C SER A 41 -8.41 -3.21 -8.73
N LEU A 42 -9.43 -3.70 -8.03
CA LEU A 42 -10.65 -4.19 -8.68
C LEU A 42 -11.45 -3.07 -9.33
N ALA A 43 -11.59 -1.93 -8.65
CA ALA A 43 -12.27 -0.76 -9.19
C ALA A 43 -11.60 -0.26 -10.47
N LEU A 44 -10.27 -0.05 -10.44
CA LEU A 44 -9.51 0.40 -11.60
C LEU A 44 -9.60 -0.59 -12.76
N ARG A 45 -9.50 -1.89 -12.51
CA ARG A 45 -9.65 -2.92 -13.55
C ARG A 45 -11.05 -2.91 -14.16
N ASN A 46 -12.09 -2.76 -13.35
CA ASN A 46 -13.46 -2.72 -13.86
C ASN A 46 -13.72 -1.46 -14.70
N CYS A 47 -13.13 -0.31 -14.33
CA CYS A 47 -13.18 0.90 -15.14
C CYS A 47 -12.38 0.75 -16.45
N SER A 48 -11.19 0.14 -16.40
CA SER A 48 -10.32 0.01 -17.59
C SER A 48 -10.86 -0.94 -18.64
N VAL A 49 -11.55 -2.02 -18.24
CA VAL A 49 -12.14 -3.00 -19.17
C VAL A 49 -13.59 -2.67 -19.56
N GLY A 50 -14.15 -1.55 -19.07
CA GLY A 50 -15.52 -1.15 -19.37
C GLY A 50 -16.59 -2.05 -18.74
N ALA A 51 -16.26 -2.78 -17.67
CA ALA A 51 -17.23 -3.66 -16.99
C ALA A 51 -18.34 -2.89 -16.25
N LEU A 52 -18.11 -1.61 -15.94
CA LEU A 52 -19.10 -0.73 -15.31
C LEU A 52 -19.98 -0.03 -16.34
N ASP A 53 -19.35 0.67 -17.29
CA ASP A 53 -19.98 1.35 -18.42
C ASP A 53 -18.92 1.71 -19.46
N SER A 54 -19.31 1.69 -20.74
CA SER A 54 -18.45 2.03 -21.88
C SER A 54 -18.00 3.51 -21.87
N ALA A 55 -18.86 4.43 -21.42
CA ALA A 55 -18.51 5.84 -21.31
C ALA A 55 -17.41 6.09 -20.25
N VAL A 56 -17.42 5.33 -19.16
CA VAL A 56 -16.38 5.42 -18.11
C VAL A 56 -15.03 4.95 -18.65
N GLN A 57 -15.00 3.92 -19.47
CA GLN A 57 -13.78 3.46 -20.12
C GLN A 57 -13.19 4.53 -21.06
N GLU A 58 -14.03 5.19 -21.85
CA GLU A 58 -13.58 6.25 -22.77
C GLU A 58 -13.01 7.46 -22.00
N GLN A 59 -13.62 7.81 -20.87
CA GLN A 59 -13.10 8.83 -19.95
C GLN A 59 -11.75 8.44 -19.36
N PHE A 60 -11.53 7.16 -19.04
CA PHE A 60 -10.22 6.69 -18.57
C PHE A 60 -9.16 6.68 -19.69
N ALA A 61 -9.55 6.36 -20.92
CA ALA A 61 -8.64 6.33 -22.05
C ALA A 61 -8.17 7.72 -22.48
N THR A 62 -8.96 8.76 -22.23
CA THR A 62 -8.68 10.16 -22.64
C THR A 62 -8.39 11.11 -21.48
N GLY A 63 -8.71 10.71 -20.24
CA GLY A 63 -8.62 11.55 -19.05
C GLY A 63 -7.26 11.55 -18.34
N GLY A 64 -6.23 10.93 -18.92
CA GLY A 64 -4.89 10.95 -18.37
C GLY A 64 -4.20 12.33 -18.51
N THR A 65 -3.00 12.46 -17.94
CA THR A 65 -2.24 13.71 -17.96
C THR A 65 -0.74 13.47 -18.18
N LEU A 66 -0.03 14.51 -18.64
CA LEU A 66 1.41 14.50 -18.90
C LEU A 66 1.84 13.32 -19.80
N TRP A 67 2.56 12.34 -19.24
CA TRP A 67 3.12 11.19 -19.97
C TRP A 67 2.25 9.92 -19.89
N PHE A 68 1.16 9.93 -19.11
CA PHE A 68 0.23 8.81 -18.95
C PHE A 68 -1.18 9.22 -19.41
N THR A 69 -1.33 9.47 -20.71
CA THR A 69 -2.57 9.97 -21.30
C THR A 69 -3.72 8.96 -21.28
N ASP A 70 -3.39 7.66 -21.35
CA ASP A 70 -4.35 6.56 -21.29
C ASP A 70 -4.21 5.82 -19.95
N LEU A 71 -5.23 5.93 -19.09
CA LEU A 71 -5.27 5.27 -17.78
C LEU A 71 -5.68 3.79 -17.87
N THR A 72 -6.09 3.31 -19.03
CA THR A 72 -6.46 1.90 -19.27
C THR A 72 -5.26 1.04 -19.59
N ALA A 73 -4.16 1.66 -20.03
CA ALA A 73 -2.90 1.01 -20.36
C ALA A 73 -1.89 1.11 -19.21
N PRO A 74 -0.99 0.11 -19.05
CA PRO A 74 0.16 0.23 -18.17
C PRO A 74 1.09 1.37 -18.60
N ASP A 75 1.74 2.05 -17.65
CA ASP A 75 2.70 3.13 -17.94
C ASP A 75 3.88 2.61 -18.78
N PRO A 76 4.03 3.04 -20.04
CA PRO A 76 5.10 2.56 -20.90
C PRO A 76 6.47 3.15 -20.51
N THR A 77 6.48 4.28 -19.80
CA THR A 77 7.71 5.00 -19.43
C THR A 77 8.31 4.52 -18.12
N TRP A 78 7.59 3.71 -17.35
CA TRP A 78 7.97 3.26 -16.00
C TRP A 78 8.20 4.38 -14.97
N ILE A 79 7.87 5.63 -15.30
CA ILE A 79 8.06 6.79 -14.41
C ILE A 79 7.14 6.66 -13.19
N LEU A 80 5.89 6.23 -13.37
CA LEU A 80 4.94 6.05 -12.27
C LEU A 80 5.40 4.94 -11.29
N PRO A 81 5.72 3.70 -11.72
CA PRO A 81 6.26 2.68 -10.82
C PRO A 81 7.52 3.13 -10.06
N VAL A 82 8.46 3.78 -10.75
CA VAL A 82 9.72 4.22 -10.14
C VAL A 82 9.49 5.33 -9.11
N SER A 83 8.66 6.33 -9.44
CA SER A 83 8.35 7.42 -8.51
C SER A 83 7.60 6.93 -7.27
N LEU A 84 6.67 5.97 -7.40
CA LEU A 84 6.02 5.31 -6.27
C LEU A 84 7.03 4.59 -5.37
N GLY A 85 8.01 3.91 -5.95
CA GLY A 85 9.10 3.26 -5.20
C GLY A 85 9.95 4.27 -4.42
N ILE A 86 10.34 5.38 -5.05
CA ILE A 86 11.09 6.45 -4.40
C ILE A 86 10.29 7.07 -3.26
N LEU A 87 9.00 7.39 -3.48
CA LEU A 87 8.13 7.93 -2.43
C LEU A 87 7.96 6.95 -1.26
N ASN A 88 7.85 5.66 -1.53
CA ASN A 88 7.79 4.65 -0.48
C ASN A 88 9.07 4.62 0.36
N LEU A 89 10.25 4.66 -0.28
CA LEU A 89 11.52 4.74 0.42
C LEU A 89 11.59 6.00 1.30
N LEU A 90 11.19 7.16 0.77
CA LEU A 90 11.14 8.40 1.53
C LEU A 90 10.24 8.31 2.76
N ILE A 91 9.07 7.66 2.67
CA ILE A 91 8.15 7.47 3.81
C ILE A 91 8.73 6.54 4.89
N VAL A 92 9.56 5.57 4.48
CA VAL A 92 10.16 4.60 5.43
C VAL A 92 11.42 5.17 6.09
N GLU A 93 12.20 5.96 5.36
CA GLU A 93 13.48 6.49 5.83
C GLU A 93 13.38 7.83 6.58
N VAL A 94 12.34 8.63 6.31
CA VAL A 94 12.11 9.95 6.94
C VAL A 94 10.96 9.86 7.94
#